data_AF-A0A2V9KXK9-F1
#
_entry.id   AF-A0A2V9KXK9-F1
#
_cell.length_a   1.000
_cell.length_b   1.000
_cell.length_c   1.000
_cell.angle_alpha   90.00
_cell.angle_beta   90.00
_cell.angle_gamma   90.00
#
_symmetry.space_group_name_H-M   'P 1'
#
loop_
_entity.id
_entity.type
_entity.pdbx_description
1 polymer ?
#
loop_
_entity_poly.entity_id
_entity_poly.type
_entity_poly.pdbx_seq_one_letter_code
_entity_poly.pdbx_strand_id
1 'polypeptide(L)'
;MKRHSWVQVDLDGLRDKLKRRGIRFAIYEPIQNALDEDVTRVDVTLPRPERGWATLTVADDSPSGFRDLADAYVMFKRSYKQDDAAKRGVFKLGERLVLALCEEPSIETTSGSVRFDP
;
A
#
# COMPACT_ATOMS: atom_id res chain seq x y z
N MET A 1 -2.14 -3.38 -28.11
CA MET A 1 -3.50 -3.26 -27.54
C MET A 1 -3.41 -3.45 -26.03
N LYS A 2 -3.96 -2.55 -25.20
CA LYS A 2 -4.00 -2.76 -23.74
C LYS A 2 -5.03 -3.85 -23.43
N ARG A 3 -4.68 -4.79 -22.56
CA ARG A 3 -5.61 -5.82 -22.05
C ARG A 3 -6.40 -5.18 -20.91
N HIS A 4 -7.73 -5.36 -20.88
CA HIS A 4 -8.58 -4.78 -19.86
C HIS A 4 -9.47 -5.84 -19.22
N SER A 5 -9.46 -5.91 -17.89
CA SER A 5 -10.47 -6.56 -17.05
C SER A 5 -10.72 -8.07 -17.28
N TRP A 6 -9.76 -8.81 -17.84
CA TRP A 6 -9.86 -10.28 -17.96
C TRP A 6 -9.58 -11.01 -16.64
N VAL A 7 -8.87 -10.35 -15.72
CA VAL A 7 -8.60 -10.84 -14.37
C VAL A 7 -9.14 -9.81 -13.41
N GLN A 8 -10.05 -10.24 -12.55
CA GLN A 8 -10.61 -9.44 -11.46
C GLN A 8 -10.15 -10.06 -10.14
N VAL A 9 -9.93 -9.21 -9.14
CA VAL A 9 -9.50 -9.64 -7.82
C VAL A 9 -10.70 -9.62 -6.89
N ASP A 10 -11.05 -10.79 -6.36
CA ASP A 10 -11.94 -10.91 -5.20
C ASP A 10 -11.14 -10.52 -3.95
N LEU A 11 -11.46 -9.37 -3.35
CA LEU A 11 -10.74 -8.82 -2.21
C LEU A 11 -10.99 -9.63 -0.93
N ASP A 12 -12.19 -10.17 -0.72
CA ASP A 12 -12.50 -11.03 0.42
C ASP A 12 -11.75 -12.37 0.32
N GLY A 13 -11.79 -12.98 -0.87
CA GLY A 13 -11.02 -14.20 -1.15
C GLY A 13 -9.51 -13.98 -1.04
N LEU A 14 -9.01 -12.79 -1.39
CA LEU A 14 -7.61 -12.41 -1.19
C LEU A 14 -7.28 -12.23 0.28
N ARG A 15 -8.13 -11.52 1.04
CA ARG A 15 -7.98 -11.28 2.47
C ARG A 15 -7.81 -12.57 3.26
N ASP A 16 -8.63 -13.58 2.96
CA ASP A 16 -8.56 -14.89 3.63
C ASP A 16 -7.23 -15.62 3.36
N LYS A 17 -6.69 -15.50 2.14
CA LYS A 17 -5.38 -16.06 1.79
C LYS A 17 -4.25 -15.33 2.54
N LEU A 18 -4.35 -14.00 2.68
CA LEU A 18 -3.35 -13.19 3.37
C LEU A 18 -3.34 -13.44 4.88
N LYS A 19 -4.51 -13.60 5.51
CA LYS A 19 -4.62 -13.97 6.95
C LYS A 19 -3.87 -15.27 7.24
N ARG A 20 -3.92 -16.27 6.34
CA ARG A 20 -3.19 -17.54 6.48
C ARG A 20 -1.68 -17.41 6.29
N ARG A 21 -1.23 -16.54 5.36
CA ARG A 21 0.19 -16.24 5.12
C ARG A 21 0.85 -15.54 6.32
N GLY A 22 0.06 -14.80 7.09
CA GLY A 22 0.50 -13.98 8.21
C GLY A 22 0.63 -12.51 7.81
N ILE A 23 0.24 -11.62 8.72
CA ILE A 23 0.00 -10.19 8.43
C ILE A 23 1.22 -9.28 8.62
N ARG A 24 2.40 -9.83 8.93
CA ARG A 24 3.61 -9.04 9.22
C ARG A 24 4.00 -8.09 8.07
N PHE A 25 3.75 -8.48 6.83
CA PHE A 25 4.02 -7.65 5.65
C PHE A 25 3.21 -6.33 5.66
N ALA A 26 2.06 -6.29 6.35
CA ALA A 26 1.25 -5.09 6.47
C ALA A 26 2.01 -3.91 7.09
N ILE A 27 3.03 -4.19 7.90
CA ILE A 27 3.89 -3.17 8.50
C ILE A 27 5.09 -2.87 7.59
N TYR A 28 5.78 -3.90 7.10
CA TYR A 28 7.04 -3.70 6.37
C TYR A 28 6.85 -3.10 4.97
N GLU A 29 5.77 -3.44 4.27
CA GLU A 29 5.56 -2.99 2.88
C GLU A 29 5.37 -1.47 2.77
N PRO A 30 4.49 -0.81 3.57
CA PRO A 30 4.35 0.65 3.49
C PRO A 30 5.63 1.38 3.92
N ILE A 31 6.33 0.86 4.95
CA ILE A 31 7.60 1.45 5.41
C ILE A 31 8.66 1.38 4.30
N GLN A 32 8.80 0.24 3.63
CA GLN A 32 9.75 0.10 2.52
C GLN A 32 9.40 1.02 1.35
N ASN A 33 8.11 1.19 1.06
CA ASN A 33 7.66 2.14 0.04
C ASN A 33 8.04 3.58 0.36
N ALA A 34 7.84 4.01 1.62
CA ALA A 34 8.22 5.32 2.11
C ALA A 34 9.74 5.55 2.03
N LEU A 35 10.54 4.59 2.50
CA LEU A 35 12.01 4.67 2.49
C LEU A 35 12.65 4.65 1.09
N ASP A 36 11.88 4.34 0.04
CA ASP A 36 12.32 4.40 -1.36
C ASP A 36 12.07 5.79 -2.00
N GLU A 37 11.38 6.70 -1.29
CA GLU A 37 11.14 8.09 -1.69
C GLU A 37 12.18 9.04 -1.07
N ASP A 38 12.13 10.31 -1.47
CA ASP A 38 12.97 11.37 -0.90
C ASP A 38 12.37 11.83 0.44
N VAL A 39 12.74 11.14 1.52
CA VAL A 39 12.17 11.32 2.86
C VAL A 39 13.27 11.56 3.89
N THR A 40 13.00 12.38 4.90
CA THR A 40 13.87 12.55 6.07
C THR A 40 13.32 11.84 7.30
N ARG A 41 12.01 11.55 7.31
CA ARG A 41 11.31 10.95 8.45
C ARG A 41 10.19 10.04 7.98
N VAL A 42 10.08 8.89 8.65
CA VAL A 42 8.94 7.97 8.52
C VAL A 42 8.40 7.71 9.92
N ASP A 43 7.15 8.08 10.16
CA ASP A 43 6.42 7.84 11.41
C ASP A 43 5.53 6.62 11.25
N VAL A 44 5.65 5.68 12.21
CA VAL A 44 4.85 4.45 12.24
C VAL A 44 4.09 4.39 13.55
N THR A 45 2.76 4.39 13.47
CA THR A 45 1.88 4.26 14.64
C THR A 45 1.06 2.99 14.52
N LEU A 46 1.15 2.13 15.52
CA LEU A 46 0.32 0.95 15.66
C LEU A 46 -0.02 0.78 17.15
N PRO A 47 -1.18 1.28 17.60
CA PRO A 47 -1.59 1.17 19.00
C PRO A 47 -1.98 -0.28 19.33
N ARG A 48 -2.10 -0.56 20.63
CA ARG A 48 -2.70 -1.82 21.08
C ARG A 48 -4.13 -1.93 20.50
N PRO A 49 -4.54 -3.09 19.98
CA PRO A 49 -5.87 -3.24 19.45
C PRO A 49 -6.96 -2.96 20.48
N GLU A 50 -7.99 -2.22 20.06
CA GLU A 50 -9.23 -1.99 20.79
C GLU A 50 -10.35 -2.77 20.11
N ARG A 51 -11.08 -3.60 20.89
CA ARG A 51 -12.15 -4.48 20.37
C ARG A 51 -11.74 -5.35 19.17
N GLY A 52 -10.47 -5.75 19.13
CA GLY A 52 -9.90 -6.57 18.05
C GLY A 52 -9.41 -5.80 16.82
N TRP A 53 -9.51 -4.47 16.83
CA TRP A 53 -9.10 -3.60 15.73
C TRP A 53 -7.98 -2.66 16.13
N ALA A 54 -7.10 -2.34 15.19
CA ALA A 54 -6.07 -1.32 15.36
C ALA A 54 -5.88 -0.56 14.06
N THR A 55 -5.61 0.74 14.16
CA THR A 55 -5.25 1.57 13.01
C THR A 55 -3.74 1.59 12.88
N LEU A 56 -3.23 1.01 11.80
CA LEU A 56 -1.84 1.18 11.39
C LEU A 56 -1.75 2.46 10.55
N THR A 57 -0.92 3.41 11.00
CA THR A 57 -0.56 4.59 10.22
C THR A 57 0.92 4.55 9.91
N VAL A 58 1.25 4.70 8.62
CA VAL A 58 2.61 4.93 8.14
C VAL A 58 2.58 6.23 7.36
N ALA A 59 3.34 7.22 7.83
CA ALA A 59 3.41 8.54 7.22
C ALA A 59 4.87 8.89 6.95
N ASP A 60 5.14 9.47 5.79
CA ASP A 60 6.44 10.01 5.42
C ASP A 60 6.33 11.49 5.02
N ASP A 61 7.48 12.15 4.98
CA ASP A 61 7.59 13.58 4.66
C ASP A 61 8.02 13.84 3.20
N SER A 62 7.78 12.90 2.29
CA SER A 62 8.15 13.08 0.88
C SER A 62 7.46 14.30 0.29
N PRO A 63 8.20 15.26 -0.29
CA PRO A 63 7.59 16.44 -0.90
C PRO A 63 6.81 16.08 -2.16
N SER A 64 7.10 14.93 -2.77
CA SER A 64 6.49 14.50 -4.04
C SER A 64 5.20 13.72 -3.84
N GLY A 65 5.13 12.87 -2.81
CA GLY A 65 4.04 11.90 -2.66
C GLY A 65 3.83 11.01 -3.90
N PHE A 66 2.59 10.54 -4.11
CA PHE A 66 2.25 9.81 -5.33
C PHE A 66 2.17 10.74 -6.55
N ARG A 67 3.00 10.45 -7.57
CA ARG A 67 2.96 11.13 -8.89
C ARG A 67 1.62 10.93 -9.62
N ASP A 68 0.97 9.79 -9.39
CA ASP A 68 -0.36 9.42 -9.89
C ASP A 68 -1.08 8.71 -8.74
N LEU A 69 -2.22 9.21 -8.28
CA LEU A 69 -2.92 8.60 -7.13
C LEU A 69 -3.34 7.15 -7.42
N ALA A 70 -3.54 6.76 -8.69
CA ALA A 70 -3.80 5.37 -9.06
C ALA A 70 -2.60 4.44 -8.77
N ASP A 71 -1.39 5.00 -8.65
CA ASP A 71 -0.21 4.28 -8.16
C ASP A 71 -0.27 3.93 -6.67
N ALA A 72 -1.38 4.23 -5.98
CA ALA A 72 -1.65 3.80 -4.61
C ALA A 72 -2.56 2.55 -4.53
N TYR A 73 -3.35 2.24 -5.58
CA TYR A 73 -4.31 1.13 -5.55
C TYR A 73 -4.35 0.21 -6.79
N VAL A 74 -3.73 0.58 -7.92
CA VAL A 74 -3.63 -0.32 -9.07
C VAL A 74 -2.51 -1.34 -8.87
N MET A 75 -2.84 -2.63 -9.00
CA MET A 75 -1.90 -3.75 -8.85
C MET A 75 -1.16 -4.03 -10.17
N PHE A 76 0.09 -4.48 -10.10
CA PHE A 76 0.93 -4.91 -11.24
C PHE A 76 1.16 -3.86 -12.34
N LYS A 77 0.91 -2.58 -12.05
CA LYS A 77 1.32 -1.48 -12.93
C LYS A 77 2.85 -1.41 -12.97
N ARG A 78 3.43 -0.99 -14.10
CA ARG A 78 4.88 -0.73 -14.18
C ARG A 78 5.27 0.31 -13.13
N SER A 79 6.29 0.02 -12.33
CA SER A 79 6.82 0.97 -11.35
C SER A 79 7.86 1.88 -11.98
N TYR A 80 7.85 3.17 -11.64
CA TYR A 80 8.94 4.07 -12.00
C TYR A 80 10.25 3.69 -11.29
N LYS A 81 10.17 2.93 -10.18
CA LYS A 81 11.30 2.41 -9.41
C LYS A 81 12.02 1.24 -10.10
N GLN A 82 11.43 0.67 -11.15
CA GLN A 82 11.86 -0.60 -11.73
C GLN A 82 13.25 -0.56 -12.39
N ASP A 83 13.70 0.62 -12.80
CA ASP A 83 15.00 0.83 -13.44
C ASP A 83 16.10 1.23 -12.44
N ASP A 84 15.79 1.30 -11.13
CA ASP A 84 16.71 1.65 -10.05
C ASP A 84 16.87 0.50 -9.05
N ALA A 85 18.05 -0.14 -9.03
CA ALA A 85 18.32 -1.30 -8.20
C ALA A 85 18.39 -1.00 -6.70
N ALA A 86 18.48 0.27 -6.30
CA ALA A 86 18.49 0.66 -4.89
C ALA A 86 17.07 0.67 -4.27
N LYS A 87 16.02 0.61 -5.11
CA LYS A 87 14.62 0.67 -4.67
C LYS A 87 14.00 -0.71 -4.54
N ARG A 88 13.16 -0.88 -3.51
CA ARG A 88 12.53 -2.16 -3.14
C ARG A 88 11.14 -2.34 -3.76
N GLY A 89 10.32 -1.27 -3.76
CA GLY A 89 8.91 -1.25 -4.16
C GLY A 89 8.65 -1.32 -5.67
N VAL A 90 9.24 -2.30 -6.37
CA VAL A 90 9.21 -2.40 -7.84
C VAL A 90 7.99 -3.14 -8.39
N PHE A 91 7.36 -4.01 -7.60
CA PHE A 91 6.29 -4.90 -8.09
C PHE A 91 4.88 -4.28 -8.13
N LYS A 92 4.67 -3.11 -7.50
CA LYS A 92 3.33 -2.49 -7.32
C LYS A 92 2.29 -3.51 -6.81
N LEU A 93 2.67 -4.25 -5.76
CA LEU A 93 1.88 -5.36 -5.21
C LEU A 93 1.68 -5.26 -3.70
N GLY A 94 2.76 -5.19 -2.92
CA GLY A 94 2.73 -5.37 -1.47
C GLY A 94 1.74 -4.49 -0.72
N GLU A 95 1.84 -3.18 -0.90
CA GLU A 95 0.92 -2.21 -0.29
C GLU A 95 -0.56 -2.45 -0.65
N ARG A 96 -0.87 -2.99 -1.83
CA ARG A 96 -2.26 -3.31 -2.21
C ARG A 96 -2.78 -4.55 -1.49
N LEU A 97 -1.89 -5.49 -1.18
CA LEU A 97 -2.24 -6.59 -0.30
C LEU A 97 -2.57 -6.08 1.11
N VAL A 98 -1.98 -4.96 1.53
CA VAL A 98 -2.34 -4.30 2.80
C VAL A 98 -3.75 -3.70 2.72
N LEU A 99 -4.09 -3.02 1.61
CA LEU A 99 -5.45 -2.51 1.39
C LEU A 99 -6.50 -3.62 1.50
N ALA A 100 -6.24 -4.79 0.91
CA ALA A 100 -7.13 -5.94 1.00
C ALA A 100 -7.29 -6.54 2.42
N LEU A 101 -6.41 -6.21 3.37
CA LEU A 101 -6.53 -6.65 4.76
C LEU A 101 -7.40 -5.70 5.61
N CYS A 102 -7.46 -4.42 5.25
CA CYS A 102 -8.10 -3.36 6.02
C CYS A 102 -9.62 -3.37 5.83
N GLU A 103 -10.35 -2.97 6.89
CA GLU A 103 -11.79 -2.69 6.79
C GLU A 103 -12.06 -1.26 6.30
N GLU A 104 -11.26 -0.30 6.75
CA GLU A 104 -11.39 1.12 6.38
C GLU A 104 -10.05 1.68 5.90
N PRO A 105 -9.54 1.26 4.73
CA PRO A 105 -8.28 1.80 4.23
C PRO A 105 -8.49 3.22 3.68
N SER A 106 -7.49 4.07 3.93
CA SER A 106 -7.37 5.37 3.29
C SER A 106 -5.90 5.66 2.97
N ILE A 107 -5.69 6.51 1.96
CA ILE A 107 -4.38 7.01 1.58
C ILE A 107 -4.52 8.52 1.38
N GLU A 108 -3.60 9.26 1.99
CA GLU A 108 -3.47 10.70 1.84
C GLU A 108 -2.06 11.01 1.35
N THR A 109 -1.95 11.93 0.40
CA THR A 109 -0.69 12.32 -0.24
C THR A 109 -0.80 13.77 -0.71
N THR A 110 0.33 14.38 -1.07
CA THR A 110 0.40 15.75 -1.61
C THR A 110 -0.49 15.98 -2.84
N SER A 111 -0.74 14.94 -3.65
CA SER A 111 -1.56 15.00 -4.86
C SER A 111 -3.05 14.74 -4.63
N GLY A 112 -3.47 14.41 -3.39
CA GLY A 112 -4.86 14.16 -3.03
C GLY A 112 -5.04 13.02 -2.03
N SER A 113 -6.28 12.57 -1.87
CA SER A 113 -6.61 11.45 -0.98
C SER A 113 -7.61 10.50 -1.62
N VAL A 114 -7.58 9.26 -1.15
CA VAL A 114 -8.56 8.23 -1.50
C VAL A 114 -8.96 7.48 -0.23
N ARG A 115 -10.27 7.32 -0.04
CA ARG A 115 -10.86 6.42 0.95
C ARG A 115 -11.54 5.30 0.18
N PHE A 116 -11.38 4.07 0.66
CA PHE A 116 -12.02 2.91 0.06
C PHE A 116 -13.22 2.52 0.92
N ASP A 117 -14.39 2.51 0.30
CA ASP A 117 -15.61 2.02 0.92
C ASP A 117 -15.77 0.51 0.64
N PRO A 118 -16.32 -0.27 1.57
CA PRO A 118 -16.60 -1.70 1.39
C PRO A 118 -17.59 -2.01 0.25
#